data_AF-T1BH19-F1
#
_entry.id   AF-T1BH19-F1
#
_cell.length_a   1.000
_cell.length_b   1.000
_cell.length_c   1.000
_cell.angle_alpha   90.00
_cell.angle_beta   90.00
_cell.angle_gamma   90.00
#
_symmetry.space_group_name_H-M   'P 1'
#
loop_
_entity.id
_entity.type
_entity.pdbx_description
1 polymer ?
#
loop_
_entity_poly.entity_id
_entity_poly.type
_entity_poly.pdbx_seq_one_letter_code
_entity_poly.pdbx_strand_id
1 'polypeptide(L)'
;PRFHLFAGWERAEGTPQVMEFARDRGIGHNDMMENVLWEEGVKLDGQDAYFFQGIHQESIVVPENIDAIRAIFDMAPDGAHSIALTDRALGLPMPRPAHVGGPGGPDEGGARIL
;
A
#
# COMPACT_ATOMS: atom_id res chain seq x y z
N PRO A 1 -1.68 4.92 2.69
CA PRO A 1 -2.68 4.29 1.79
C PRO A 1 -1.96 3.86 0.50
N ARG A 2 -2.53 2.93 -0.27
CA ARG A 2 -1.99 2.52 -1.59
C ARG A 2 -0.58 1.92 -1.57
N PHE A 3 -0.28 1.15 -0.54
CA PHE A 3 0.82 0.21 -0.53
C PHE A 3 0.26 -1.20 -0.37
N HIS A 4 0.84 -2.16 -1.08
CA HIS A 4 0.59 -3.58 -0.88
C HIS A 4 1.88 -4.25 -0.44
N LEU A 5 1.84 -5.00 0.66
CA LEU A 5 2.99 -5.72 1.18
C LEU A 5 2.74 -7.20 0.97
N PHE A 6 3.55 -7.84 0.10
CA PHE A 6 3.56 -9.29 -0.03
C PHE A 6 4.39 -9.90 1.10
N ALA A 7 3.77 -10.80 1.85
CA ALA A 7 4.43 -11.61 2.85
C ALA A 7 5.18 -12.78 2.20
N GLY A 8 6.23 -13.28 2.87
CA GLY A 8 7.08 -14.35 2.31
C GLY A 8 6.31 -15.63 1.96
N TRP A 9 5.24 -15.94 2.69
CA TRP A 9 4.40 -17.12 2.46
C TRP A 9 3.47 -16.99 1.24
N GLU A 10 3.25 -15.79 0.72
CA GLU A 10 2.44 -15.54 -0.48
C GLU A 10 3.19 -15.90 -1.77
N ARG A 11 4.51 -16.17 -1.70
CA ARG A 11 5.34 -16.63 -2.83
C ARG A 11 5.30 -15.73 -4.06
N ALA A 12 5.00 -14.45 -3.89
CA ALA A 12 5.14 -13.45 -4.93
C ALA A 12 6.61 -13.03 -5.06
N GLU A 13 7.45 -13.83 -5.73
CA GLU A 13 8.91 -13.62 -5.76
C GLU A 13 9.37 -12.48 -6.71
N GLY A 14 8.47 -11.99 -7.58
CA GLY A 14 8.79 -10.92 -8.52
C GLY A 14 7.57 -10.34 -9.20
N THR A 15 7.80 -9.44 -10.16
CA THR A 15 6.74 -8.73 -10.88
C THR A 15 5.76 -9.61 -11.66
N PRO A 16 6.11 -10.80 -12.21
CA PRO A 16 5.13 -11.66 -12.86
C PRO A 16 4.00 -12.10 -11.92
N GLN A 17 4.34 -12.48 -10.69
CA GLN A 17 3.37 -12.89 -9.66
C GLN A 17 2.53 -11.71 -9.19
N VAL A 18 3.12 -10.50 -9.09
CA VAL A 18 2.37 -9.27 -8.80
C VAL A 18 1.31 -9.02 -9.88
N MET A 19 1.67 -9.19 -11.15
CA MET A 19 0.71 -9.00 -12.25
C MET A 19 -0.34 -10.10 -12.31
N GLU A 20 0.00 -11.34 -11.93
CA GLU A 20 -0.98 -12.41 -11.80
C GLU A 20 -1.98 -12.14 -10.67
N PHE A 21 -1.48 -11.68 -9.51
CA PHE A 21 -2.32 -11.22 -8.42
C PHE A 21 -3.27 -10.08 -8.85
N ALA A 22 -2.79 -9.14 -9.67
CA ALA A 22 -3.63 -8.08 -10.23
C ALA A 22 -4.71 -8.61 -11.20
N ARG A 23 -4.40 -9.65 -12.00
CA ARG A 23 -5.38 -10.34 -12.85
C ARG A 23 -6.46 -11.02 -12.01
N ASP A 24 -6.06 -11.74 -10.96
CA ASP A 24 -6.98 -12.46 -10.08
C ASP A 24 -7.93 -11.52 -9.34
N ARG A 25 -7.49 -10.30 -9.02
CA ARG A 25 -8.34 -9.25 -8.43
C ARG A 25 -9.43 -8.75 -9.38
N GLY A 26 -9.23 -8.87 -10.69
CA GLY A 26 -10.20 -8.42 -11.70
C GLY A 26 -10.48 -6.91 -11.70
N ILE A 27 -9.57 -6.09 -11.16
CA ILE A 27 -9.72 -4.63 -11.10
C ILE A 27 -9.09 -4.02 -12.36
N GLY A 28 -9.85 -3.14 -13.03
CA GLY A 28 -9.37 -2.37 -14.18
C GLY A 28 -8.88 -3.26 -15.32
N HIS A 29 -7.66 -3.01 -15.80
CA HIS A 29 -7.01 -3.78 -16.87
C HIS A 29 -5.88 -4.68 -16.33
N ASN A 30 -6.16 -5.38 -15.23
CA ASN A 30 -5.17 -6.07 -14.39
C ASN A 30 -4.26 -5.06 -13.67
N ASP A 31 -4.89 -4.01 -13.16
CA ASP A 31 -4.21 -2.87 -12.58
C ASP A 31 -3.73 -3.16 -11.16
N MET A 32 -2.45 -2.89 -10.90
CA MET A 32 -1.90 -2.79 -9.55
C MET A 32 -1.69 -1.31 -9.21
N MET A 33 -2.70 -0.66 -8.63
CA MET A 33 -2.66 0.78 -8.33
C MET A 33 -1.93 1.09 -7.03
N GLU A 34 -1.60 0.08 -6.23
CA GLU A 34 -0.77 0.19 -5.04
C GLU A 34 0.71 0.04 -5.36
N ASN A 35 1.57 0.78 -4.65
CA ASN A 35 3.01 0.52 -4.65
C ASN A 35 3.28 -0.80 -3.91
N VAL A 36 3.97 -1.73 -4.58
CA VAL A 36 4.20 -3.08 -4.07
C VAL A 36 5.52 -3.13 -3.32
N LEU A 37 5.50 -3.73 -2.13
CA LEU A 37 6.66 -4.04 -1.32
C LEU A 37 6.70 -5.53 -1.01
N TRP A 38 7.88 -6.04 -0.68
CA TRP A 38 8.08 -7.41 -0.21
C TRP A 38 8.62 -7.40 1.21
N GLU A 39 7.94 -8.09 2.12
CA GLU A 39 8.29 -8.14 3.55
C GLU A 39 9.72 -8.60 3.77
N GLU A 40 10.13 -9.68 3.10
CA GLU A 40 11.50 -10.22 3.17
C GLU A 40 12.57 -9.26 2.62
N GLY A 41 12.15 -8.30 1.79
CA GLY A 41 13.02 -7.27 1.21
C GLY A 41 13.18 -6.03 2.08
N VAL A 42 12.43 -5.88 3.18
CA VAL A 42 12.49 -4.71 4.06
C VAL A 42 13.57 -4.92 5.13
N LYS A 43 14.53 -3.98 5.22
CA LYS A 43 15.59 -3.95 6.23
C LYS A 43 15.74 -2.55 6.83
N LEU A 44 15.93 -2.48 8.14
CA LEU A 44 16.37 -1.28 8.85
C LEU A 44 17.82 -1.46 9.33
N ASP A 45 18.65 -0.44 9.15
CA ASP A 45 20.05 -0.41 9.58
C ASP A 45 20.37 0.95 10.21
N GLY A 46 20.28 1.04 11.54
CA GLY A 46 20.38 2.31 12.25
C GLY A 46 19.27 3.29 11.86
N GLN A 47 19.62 4.32 11.10
CA GLN A 47 18.68 5.32 10.56
C GLN A 47 18.32 5.10 9.09
N ASP A 48 18.90 4.08 8.44
CA ASP A 48 18.70 3.78 7.04
C ASP A 48 17.64 2.69 6.86
N ALA A 49 16.77 2.86 5.85
CA ALA A 49 15.77 1.89 5.45
C ALA A 49 16.04 1.43 4.02
N TYR A 50 16.04 0.11 3.83
CA TYR A 50 16.25 -0.55 2.54
C TYR A 50 15.04 -1.40 2.22
N PHE A 51 14.56 -1.31 0.97
CA PHE A 51 13.44 -2.10 0.49
C PHE A 51 13.39 -2.09 -1.04
N PHE A 52 12.74 -3.11 -1.59
CA PHE A 52 12.46 -3.21 -3.01
C PHE A 52 11.01 -2.81 -3.29
N GLN A 53 10.78 -2.19 -4.45
CA GLN A 53 9.47 -1.72 -4.87
C GLN A 53 9.10 -2.30 -6.23
N GLY A 54 7.85 -2.71 -6.37
CA GLY A 54 7.21 -3.04 -7.63
C GLY A 54 6.23 -1.94 -7.99
N ILE A 55 6.40 -1.35 -9.18
CA ILE A 55 5.54 -0.27 -9.67
C ILE A 55 4.89 -0.72 -10.96
N HIS A 56 3.56 -0.81 -10.97
CA HIS A 56 2.81 -0.96 -12.21
C HIS A 56 2.60 0.42 -12.84
N GLN A 57 3.49 0.74 -13.78
CA GLN A 57 3.58 2.06 -14.40
C GLN A 57 2.30 2.52 -15.09
N GLU A 58 1.47 1.60 -15.56
CA GLU A 58 0.27 1.91 -16.34
C GLU A 58 -0.87 2.45 -15.46
N SER A 59 -0.91 2.10 -14.17
CA SER A 59 -2.07 2.39 -13.33
C SER A 59 -1.79 3.15 -12.03
N ILE A 60 -0.53 3.21 -11.55
CA ILE A 60 -0.22 3.79 -10.22
C ILE A 60 -0.69 5.25 -10.06
N VAL A 61 -0.75 6.03 -11.14
CA VAL A 61 -1.18 7.44 -11.11
C VAL A 61 -2.68 7.64 -11.28
N VAL A 62 -3.45 6.59 -11.61
CA VAL A 62 -4.91 6.68 -11.82
C VAL A 62 -5.61 7.25 -10.58
N PRO A 63 -5.46 6.68 -9.36
CA PRO A 63 -6.14 7.21 -8.20
C PRO A 63 -5.67 8.63 -7.83
N GLU A 64 -4.39 8.94 -8.07
CA GLU A 64 -3.81 10.26 -7.77
C GLU A 64 -4.43 11.38 -8.61
N ASN A 65 -4.73 11.11 -9.88
CA ASN A 65 -5.39 12.10 -10.74
C ASN A 65 -6.83 12.40 -10.27
N ILE A 66 -7.56 11.39 -9.78
CA ILE A 66 -8.92 11.59 -9.27
C ILE A 66 -8.89 12.47 -8.01
N ASP A 67 -7.95 12.22 -7.10
CA ASP A 67 -7.79 13.03 -5.90
C ASP A 67 -7.31 14.46 -6.22
N ALA A 68 -6.42 14.61 -7.20
CA ALA A 68 -5.97 15.92 -7.67
C ALA A 68 -7.13 16.76 -8.21
N ILE A 69 -8.05 16.16 -8.98
CA ILE A 69 -9.27 16.84 -9.45
C ILE A 69 -10.10 17.32 -8.26
N ARG A 70 -10.35 16.46 -7.27
CA ARG A 70 -11.14 16.86 -6.09
C ARG A 70 -10.45 17.96 -5.28
N ALA A 71 -9.12 17.94 -5.19
CA ALA A 71 -8.34 18.98 -4.52
C ALA A 71 -8.40 20.33 -5.27
N ILE A 72 -8.27 20.34 -6.60
CA ILE A 72 -8.30 21.56 -7.41
C ILE A 72 -9.66 22.27 -7.33
N PHE A 73 -10.74 21.50 -7.27
CA PHE A 73 -12.11 22.02 -7.29
C PHE A 73 -12.80 22.07 -5.91
N ASP A 74 -12.05 21.81 -4.83
CA ASP A 74 -12.56 21.80 -3.45
C ASP A 74 -13.81 20.90 -3.26
N MET A 75 -13.76 19.71 -3.87
CA MET A 75 -14.90 18.77 -3.95
C MET A 75 -14.92 17.72 -2.82
N ALA A 76 -13.96 17.78 -1.90
CA ALA A 76 -13.87 16.89 -0.76
C ALA A 76 -13.44 17.70 0.48
N PRO A 77 -13.94 17.35 1.69
CA PRO A 77 -13.64 18.12 2.90
C PRO A 77 -12.16 18.09 3.28
N ASP A 78 -11.47 16.99 3.00
CA ASP A 78 -10.02 16.83 3.18
C ASP A 78 -9.46 15.73 2.25
N GLY A 79 -8.13 15.62 2.23
CA GLY A 79 -7.44 14.64 1.39
C GLY A 79 -7.73 13.18 1.78
N ALA A 80 -7.89 12.88 3.07
CA ALA A 80 -8.18 11.52 3.52
C ALA A 80 -9.56 11.06 3.06
N HIS A 81 -10.54 11.97 3.06
CA HIS A 81 -11.88 11.73 2.53
C HIS A 81 -11.85 11.50 1.02
N SER A 82 -11.09 12.31 0.26
CA SER A 82 -10.94 12.08 -1.19
C SER A 82 -10.34 10.71 -1.49
N ILE A 83 -9.23 10.36 -0.82
CA ILE A 83 -8.57 9.06 -0.98
C ILE A 83 -9.53 7.91 -0.67
N ALA A 84 -10.28 8.00 0.44
CA ALA A 84 -11.25 6.97 0.81
C ALA A 84 -12.40 6.81 -0.20
N LEU A 85 -12.84 7.90 -0.83
CA LEU A 85 -13.82 7.86 -1.91
C LEU A 85 -13.24 7.22 -3.17
N THR A 86 -12.03 7.61 -3.57
CA THR A 86 -11.30 7.06 -4.73
C THR A 86 -11.05 5.57 -4.55
N ASP A 87 -10.46 5.17 -3.44
CA ASP A 87 -10.07 3.78 -3.16
C ASP A 87 -11.31 2.88 -3.15
N ARG A 88 -12.40 3.32 -2.52
CA ARG A 88 -13.69 2.59 -2.53
C ARG A 88 -14.26 2.44 -3.94
N ALA A 89 -14.23 3.52 -4.74
CA ALA A 89 -14.77 3.50 -6.10
C ALA A 89 -13.96 2.60 -7.03
N LEU A 90 -12.65 2.48 -6.81
CA LEU A 90 -11.72 1.66 -7.59
C LEU A 90 -11.55 0.23 -7.06
N GLY A 91 -12.21 -0.13 -5.94
CA GLY A 91 -12.06 -1.45 -5.34
C GLY A 91 -10.70 -1.69 -4.68
N LEU A 92 -9.99 -0.62 -4.30
CA LEU A 92 -8.71 -0.71 -3.62
C LEU A 92 -8.89 -1.02 -2.12
N PRO A 93 -7.93 -1.73 -1.50
CA PRO A 93 -7.99 -2.06 -0.09
C PRO A 93 -7.98 -0.77 0.75
N MET A 94 -8.94 -0.69 1.67
CA MET A 94 -9.05 0.43 2.58
C MET A 94 -7.81 0.49 3.50
N PRO A 95 -7.41 1.69 3.96
CA PRO A 95 -6.35 1.80 4.95
C PRO A 95 -6.68 0.93 6.16
N ARG A 96 -5.79 0.00 6.52
CA ARG A 96 -5.90 -0.70 7.79
C ARG A 96 -5.85 0.35 8.91
N PRO A 97 -6.68 0.23 9.96
CA PRO A 97 -6.52 1.08 11.14
C PRO A 97 -5.08 0.96 11.61
N ALA A 98 -4.44 2.08 11.96
CA ALA A 98 -3.13 2.03 12.59
C ALA A 98 -3.22 1.07 13.78
N HIS A 99 -2.21 0.21 13.95
CA HIS A 99 -2.11 -0.60 15.16
C HIS A 99 -2.05 0.38 16.35
N VAL A 100 -3.17 0.53 17.06
CA VAL A 100 -3.19 1.25 18.33
C VAL A 100 -2.42 0.35 19.28
N GLY A 101 -1.17 0.73 19.54
CA GLY A 101 -0.38 0.09 20.59
C GLY A 101 -1.22 0.07 21.86
N GLY A 102 -1.42 -1.13 22.42
CA GLY A 102 -2.03 -1.29 23.74
C GLY A 102 -1.26 -0.46 24.79
N PRO A 103 -1.89 -0.13 25.92
CA PRO A 103 -1.28 0.73 26.93
C PRO A 103 0.04 0.11 27.40
N GLY A 104 1.12 0.89 27.33
CA GLY A 104 2.48 0.44 27.55
C GLY A 104 2.69 -0.26 28.89
N GLY A 105 3.30 -1.45 28.82
CA GLY A 105 4.07 -2.04 29.91
C GLY A 105 5.53 -1.59 29.81
N PRO A 106 6.27 -1.53 30.92
CA PRO A 106 7.59 -0.89 30.96
C PRO A 106 8.65 -1.77 30.29
N ASP A 107 9.57 -1.11 29.59
CA ASP A 107 10.91 -1.55 29.21
C ASP A 107 11.21 -3.06 29.26
N GLU A 108 11.12 -3.74 28.12
CA GLU A 108 12.02 -4.86 27.83
C GLU A 108 12.54 -4.74 26.39
N GLY A 109 13.85 -4.49 26.30
CA GLY A 109 14.59 -4.53 25.04
C GLY A 109 14.46 -5.91 24.39
N GLY A 110 14.02 -5.91 23.14
CA GLY A 110 13.94 -7.13 22.36
C GLY A 110 13.46 -6.81 20.96
N ALA A 111 14.38 -6.57 20.04
CA ALA A 111 14.09 -6.63 18.62
C ALA A 111 13.54 -8.02 18.29
N ARG A 112 12.24 -8.10 17.98
CA ARG A 112 11.62 -9.21 17.26
C ARG A 112 10.49 -8.66 16.40
N ILE A 113 10.76 -8.56 15.10
CA ILE A 113 9.73 -8.75 14.09
C ILE A 113 9.84 -10.23 13.75
N LEU A 114 8.84 -11.01 14.15
CA LEU A 114 8.54 -12.33 13.59
C LEU A 114 7.61 -12.14 12.41
#